data_AF-A0A957CM63-F1
#
_entry.id   AF-A0A957CM63-F1
#
_cell.length_a   1.000
_cell.length_b   1.000
_cell.length_c   1.000
_cell.angle_alpha   90.00
_cell.angle_beta   90.00
_cell.angle_gamma   90.00
#
_symmetry.space_group_name_H-M   'P 1'
#
loop_
_entity.id
_entity.type
_entity.pdbx_description
1 polymer ?
#
loop_
_entity_poly.entity_id
_entity_poly.type
_entity_poly.pdbx_seq_one_letter_code
_entity_poly.pdbx_strand_id
1 'polypeptide(L)'
;MLHFPVPRALFITFFIISFLFVLALMSLSAFSHTEQHIPEPYLVKDIYAGDGDAHPTYMTNVNGTIFMFATDENGRGVWVTNATQDDANFVTETNPNAVQWAPMPTPYATPAANFGRPVGIEDNFFYINDDGNTGLELWVSNGSPTGTMMVEDIEPGTQGSQPGSLTALN
;
A
#
# COMPACT_ATOMS: atom_id res chain seq x y z
N MET A 1 22.12 -65.08 52.42
CA MET A 1 21.54 -63.94 51.66
C MET A 1 22.20 -62.67 52.15
N LEU A 2 23.13 -62.10 51.37
CA LEU A 2 23.78 -60.83 51.69
C LEU A 2 22.94 -59.70 51.09
N HIS A 3 22.43 -58.80 51.94
CA HIS A 3 21.68 -57.62 51.55
C HIS A 3 22.66 -56.46 51.40
N PHE A 4 22.94 -56.04 50.16
CA PHE A 4 23.79 -54.88 49.91
C PHE A 4 22.91 -53.62 49.86
N PRO A 5 23.20 -52.58 50.67
CA PRO A 5 22.45 -51.34 50.60
C PRO A 5 22.79 -50.59 49.31
N VAL A 6 21.77 -50.10 48.60
CA VAL A 6 21.95 -49.22 47.44
C VAL A 6 22.57 -47.90 47.91
N PRO A 7 23.66 -47.40 47.30
CA PRO A 7 24.29 -46.16 47.73
C PRO A 7 23.34 -44.98 47.54
N ARG A 8 23.11 -44.21 48.62
CA ARG A 8 22.26 -42.99 48.61
C ARG A 8 22.70 -41.96 47.55
N ALA A 9 23.96 -42.00 47.11
CA ALA A 9 24.51 -41.15 46.04
C ALA A 9 23.93 -41.45 44.64
N LEU A 10 23.50 -42.69 44.36
CA LEU A 10 22.92 -43.07 43.08
C LEU A 10 21.47 -42.58 42.91
N PHE A 11 20.74 -42.44 44.02
CA PHE A 11 19.35 -41.95 44.02
C PHE A 11 19.26 -40.44 43.74
N ILE A 12 20.22 -39.68 44.26
CA ILE A 12 20.27 -38.21 44.12
C ILE A 12 20.66 -37.82 42.68
N THR A 13 21.59 -38.56 42.06
CA THR A 13 22.01 -38.30 40.67
C THR A 13 20.90 -38.63 39.66
N PHE A 14 20.13 -39.70 39.87
CA PHE A 14 18.98 -40.01 39.01
C PHE A 14 17.86 -38.95 39.10
N PHE A 15 17.60 -38.40 40.29
CA PHE A 15 16.61 -37.35 40.49
C PHE A 15 17.05 -36.02 39.87
N ILE A 16 18.32 -35.66 39.98
CA ILE A 16 18.88 -34.42 39.42
C ILE A 16 18.91 -34.47 37.88
N ILE A 17 19.30 -35.61 37.29
CA ILE A 17 19.33 -35.78 35.83
C ILE A 17 17.91 -35.77 35.24
N SER A 18 16.94 -36.38 35.92
CA SER A 18 15.53 -36.37 35.50
C SER A 18 14.90 -34.97 35.59
N PHE A 19 15.20 -34.21 36.65
CA PHE A 19 14.69 -32.85 36.83
C PHE A 19 15.31 -31.84 35.85
N LEU A 20 16.61 -31.99 35.53
CA LEU A 20 17.28 -31.20 34.50
C LEU A 20 16.75 -31.51 33.09
N PHE A 21 16.35 -32.75 32.80
CA PHE A 21 15.78 -33.13 31.51
C PHE A 21 14.36 -32.59 31.32
N VAL A 22 13.55 -32.55 32.38
CA VAL A 22 12.20 -31.93 32.35
C VAL A 22 12.30 -30.40 32.23
N LEU A 23 13.26 -29.74 32.87
CA LEU A 23 13.51 -28.30 32.67
C LEU A 23 14.00 -27.99 31.25
N ALA A 24 14.88 -28.83 30.68
CA ALA A 24 15.36 -28.66 29.31
C ALA A 24 14.26 -28.85 28.26
N LEU A 25 13.32 -29.79 28.51
CA LEU A 25 12.14 -29.99 27.66
C LEU A 25 11.12 -28.86 27.79
N MET A 26 10.92 -28.30 28.99
CA MET A 26 10.05 -27.14 29.20
C MET A 26 10.64 -25.85 28.60
N SER A 27 11.96 -25.72 28.49
CA SER A 27 12.60 -24.62 27.74
C SER A 27 12.55 -24.80 26.22
N LEU A 28 12.37 -26.03 25.72
CA LEU A 28 12.28 -26.31 24.28
C LEU A 28 10.85 -26.13 23.74
N SER A 29 9.84 -26.14 24.61
CA SER A 29 8.44 -25.85 24.25
C SER A 29 8.07 -24.37 24.29
N ALA A 30 8.97 -23.49 24.72
CA ALA A 30 8.82 -22.05 24.55
C ALA A 30 9.41 -21.67 23.19
N PHE A 31 8.61 -21.11 22.29
CA PHE A 31 8.90 -20.81 20.87
C PHE A 31 8.67 -21.94 19.86
N SER A 32 7.41 -22.37 19.74
CA SER A 32 6.82 -22.40 18.40
C SER A 32 5.40 -21.83 18.42
N HIS A 33 5.23 -20.66 19.06
CA HIS A 33 4.20 -19.76 18.57
C HIS A 33 4.82 -19.09 17.34
N THR A 34 4.44 -19.55 16.14
CA THR A 34 4.42 -18.65 14.99
C THR A 34 3.43 -17.55 15.32
N GLU A 35 3.86 -16.58 16.14
CA GLU A 35 3.28 -15.25 16.05
C GLU A 35 3.53 -14.83 14.60
N GLN A 36 2.45 -14.57 13.88
CA GLN A 36 2.54 -13.80 12.66
C GLN A 36 3.23 -12.51 13.07
N HIS A 37 4.53 -12.39 12.75
CA HIS A 37 5.25 -11.14 12.93
C HIS A 37 4.61 -10.18 11.96
N ILE A 38 3.57 -9.47 12.42
CA ILE A 38 2.98 -8.38 11.67
C ILE A 38 4.12 -7.36 11.57
N PRO A 39 4.58 -7.03 10.36
CA PRO A 39 5.69 -6.11 10.20
C PRO A 39 5.34 -4.79 10.89
N GLU A 40 6.30 -4.23 11.61
CA GLU A 40 6.14 -2.89 12.19
C GLU A 40 5.80 -1.89 11.07
N PRO A 41 4.87 -0.95 11.31
CA PRO A 41 4.55 0.05 10.31
C PRO A 41 5.80 0.85 9.97
N TYR A 42 6.04 1.06 8.67
CA TYR A 42 7.14 1.88 8.17
C TYR A 42 6.61 2.92 7.19
N LEU A 43 7.36 4.02 7.07
CA LEU A 43 7.11 5.03 6.04
C LEU A 43 7.50 4.45 4.68
N VAL A 44 6.54 4.26 3.79
CA VAL A 44 6.82 3.84 2.42
C VAL A 44 7.53 4.97 1.67
N LYS A 45 6.97 6.19 1.72
CA LYS A 45 7.57 7.40 1.15
C LYS A 45 6.93 8.64 1.76
N ASP A 46 7.74 9.68 1.91
CA ASP A 46 7.25 11.04 2.06
C ASP A 46 7.02 11.66 0.67
N ILE A 47 5.76 11.87 0.32
CA ILE A 47 5.36 12.34 -1.03
C ILE A 47 5.52 13.87 -1.13
N TYR A 48 5.32 14.60 -0.03
CA TYR A 48 5.42 16.05 0.02
C TYR A 48 6.63 16.40 0.88
N ALA A 49 7.77 16.75 0.28
CA ALA A 49 9.04 16.89 1.02
C ALA A 49 9.12 18.17 1.87
N GLY A 50 8.22 19.13 1.67
CA GLY A 50 8.05 20.28 2.56
C GLY A 50 7.21 19.99 3.82
N ASP A 51 6.82 21.03 4.56
CA ASP A 51 5.98 20.89 5.77
C ASP A 51 4.48 20.63 5.47
N GLY A 52 4.15 20.25 4.23
CA GLY A 52 2.78 20.03 3.77
C GLY A 52 2.36 18.56 3.83
N ASP A 53 1.06 18.31 3.72
CA ASP A 53 0.49 16.96 3.67
C ASP A 53 0.25 16.51 2.23
N ALA A 54 0.59 15.27 1.92
CA ALA A 54 0.35 14.70 0.58
C ALA A 54 -1.12 14.33 0.29
N HIS A 55 -1.99 14.32 1.31
CA HIS A 55 -3.42 13.98 1.19
C HIS A 55 -3.74 12.78 0.27
N PRO A 56 -3.17 11.57 0.54
CA PRO A 56 -3.46 10.40 -0.28
C PRO A 56 -4.95 10.03 -0.20
N THR A 57 -5.60 9.89 -1.35
CA THR A 57 -7.02 9.55 -1.49
C THR A 57 -7.23 8.46 -2.54
N TYR A 58 -8.38 7.78 -2.47
CA TYR A 58 -8.81 6.77 -3.45
C TYR A 58 -7.81 5.64 -3.68
N MET A 59 -7.16 5.17 -2.62
CA MET A 59 -6.30 3.99 -2.65
C MET A 59 -7.04 2.79 -3.27
N THR A 60 -6.53 2.29 -4.38
CA THR A 60 -7.14 1.24 -5.20
C THR A 60 -6.09 0.18 -5.48
N ASN A 61 -6.35 -1.06 -5.05
CA ASN A 61 -5.47 -2.18 -5.39
C ASN A 61 -5.83 -2.71 -6.79
N VAL A 62 -4.83 -2.83 -7.65
CA VAL A 62 -4.90 -3.36 -9.01
C VAL A 62 -3.77 -4.39 -9.13
N ASN A 63 -4.12 -5.67 -9.06
CA ASN A 63 -3.18 -6.80 -9.15
C ASN A 63 -1.93 -6.67 -8.24
N GLY A 64 -2.11 -6.27 -6.98
CA GLY A 64 -1.00 -6.13 -6.01
C GLY A 64 -0.29 -4.77 -6.06
N THR A 65 -0.62 -3.92 -7.02
CA THR A 65 -0.17 -2.53 -7.10
C THR A 65 -1.25 -1.61 -6.55
N ILE A 66 -0.89 -0.68 -5.67
CA ILE A 66 -1.80 0.33 -5.11
C ILE A 66 -1.65 1.62 -5.89
N PHE A 67 -2.75 2.07 -6.49
CA PHE A 67 -2.89 3.40 -7.09
C PHE A 67 -3.57 4.34 -6.10
N MET A 68 -3.16 5.59 -6.06
CA MET A 68 -3.79 6.62 -5.24
C MET A 68 -3.63 7.99 -5.87
N PHE A 69 -4.47 8.94 -5.48
CA PHE A 69 -4.18 10.34 -5.74
C PHE A 69 -3.47 10.95 -4.54
N ALA A 70 -2.40 11.70 -4.76
CA ALA A 70 -1.71 12.45 -3.72
C ALA A 70 -1.08 13.71 -4.33
N THR A 71 -0.72 14.65 -3.47
CA THR A 71 -0.18 15.96 -3.82
C THR A 71 1.29 16.05 -3.41
N ASP A 72 2.14 16.55 -4.30
CA ASP A 72 3.52 16.96 -4.01
C ASP A 72 3.69 18.48 -4.19
N GLU A 73 4.95 18.94 -4.26
CA GLU A 73 5.30 20.34 -4.52
C GLU A 73 4.76 20.88 -5.87
N ASN A 74 4.51 19.99 -6.83
CA ASN A 74 4.11 20.31 -8.21
C ASN A 74 2.59 20.24 -8.39
N GLY A 75 1.88 19.51 -7.53
CA GLY A 75 0.42 19.44 -7.53
C GLY A 75 -0.09 18.02 -7.28
N ARG A 76 -1.36 17.78 -7.60
CA ARG A 76 -1.99 16.45 -7.45
C ARG A 76 -1.64 15.57 -8.64
N GLY A 77 -1.20 14.35 -8.37
CA GLY A 77 -0.96 13.31 -9.37
C GLY A 77 -1.54 11.96 -8.98
N VAL A 78 -1.40 11.00 -9.88
CA VAL A 78 -1.58 9.57 -9.57
C VAL A 78 -0.24 9.01 -9.11
N TRP A 79 -0.27 8.31 -7.99
CA TRP A 79 0.87 7.71 -7.33
C TRP A 79 0.67 6.21 -7.21
N VAL A 80 1.77 5.47 -7.35
CA VAL A 80 1.77 4.01 -7.44
C VAL A 80 2.72 3.45 -6.40
N THR A 81 2.29 2.42 -5.69
CA THR A 81 3.14 1.70 -4.75
C THR A 81 2.78 0.22 -4.66
N ASN A 82 3.76 -0.65 -4.47
CA ASN A 82 3.55 -2.04 -4.06
C ASN A 82 3.52 -2.19 -2.52
N ALA A 83 3.61 -1.08 -1.79
CA ALA A 83 3.70 -1.01 -0.34
C ALA A 83 4.79 -1.89 0.26
N THR A 84 5.97 -1.99 -0.38
CA THR A 84 7.18 -2.63 0.16
C THR A 84 8.19 -1.57 0.62
N GLN A 85 9.08 -1.91 1.55
CA GLN A 85 10.09 -0.97 2.07
C GLN A 85 11.12 -0.57 1.01
N ASP A 86 11.28 -1.41 -0.03
CA ASP A 86 12.18 -1.23 -1.16
C ASP A 86 11.44 -0.86 -2.44
N ASP A 87 10.28 -0.19 -2.33
CA ASP A 87 9.44 0.13 -3.48
C ASP A 87 10.09 1.15 -4.43
N ALA A 88 11.02 0.67 -5.24
CA ALA A 88 11.71 1.40 -6.29
C ALA A 88 10.79 1.78 -7.45
N ASN A 89 9.56 1.26 -7.48
CA ASN A 89 8.53 1.54 -8.48
C ASN A 89 7.56 2.64 -8.03
N PHE A 90 7.99 3.49 -7.10
CA PHE A 90 7.27 4.72 -6.77
C PHE A 90 7.29 5.67 -7.98
N VAL A 91 6.48 5.38 -8.99
CA VAL A 91 6.34 6.20 -10.19
C VAL A 91 5.66 7.50 -9.77
N THR A 92 6.43 8.59 -9.90
CA THR A 92 5.94 9.96 -9.80
C THR A 92 5.11 10.31 -11.03
N GLU A 93 4.02 11.04 -10.78
CA GLU A 93 3.28 11.86 -11.74
C GLU A 93 3.16 11.23 -13.14
N THR A 94 2.17 10.37 -13.32
CA THR A 94 1.92 9.78 -14.63
C THR A 94 1.26 10.75 -15.64
N ASN A 95 1.09 12.02 -15.27
CA ASN A 95 0.69 13.08 -16.20
C ASN A 95 1.41 14.40 -15.90
N PRO A 96 2.63 14.63 -16.44
CA PRO A 96 3.38 15.89 -16.29
C PRO A 96 2.68 17.09 -16.97
N ASN A 97 1.56 16.85 -17.66
CA ASN A 97 0.71 17.87 -18.26
C ASN A 97 -0.62 18.03 -17.50
N ALA A 98 -0.83 17.36 -16.37
CA ALA A 98 -1.95 17.68 -15.47
C ALA A 98 -1.66 19.07 -14.89
N VAL A 99 -2.09 20.08 -15.62
CA VAL A 99 -1.79 21.49 -15.42
C VAL A 99 -1.83 21.83 -13.93
N GLN A 100 -0.72 22.44 -13.48
CA GLN A 100 -0.63 23.32 -12.31
C GLN A 100 -2.00 23.92 -12.04
N TRP A 101 -2.71 23.37 -11.07
CA TRP A 101 -4.10 23.73 -10.85
C TRP A 101 -4.24 25.24 -10.84
N ALA A 102 -5.08 25.75 -11.75
CA ALA A 102 -5.56 27.12 -11.68
C ALA A 102 -5.95 27.38 -10.22
N PRO A 103 -5.54 28.53 -9.64
CA PRO A 103 -5.58 28.74 -8.19
C PRO A 103 -7.02 28.55 -7.69
N MET A 104 -7.30 27.36 -7.17
CA MET A 104 -8.50 27.07 -6.40
C MET A 104 -8.26 27.74 -5.05
N PRO A 105 -9.02 28.78 -4.70
CA PRO A 105 -8.78 29.52 -3.47
C PRO A 105 -9.39 28.76 -2.30
N THR A 106 -8.81 27.64 -1.89
CA THR A 106 -8.90 27.08 -0.53
C THR A 106 -7.94 25.89 -0.37
N PRO A 107 -7.34 25.67 0.82
CA PRO A 107 -6.54 24.48 1.15
C PRO A 107 -7.36 23.17 1.26
N TYR A 108 -8.59 23.19 0.77
CA TYR A 108 -9.51 22.06 0.74
C TYR A 108 -10.12 22.00 -0.65
N ALA A 109 -9.35 21.56 -1.64
CA ALA A 109 -9.97 20.91 -2.78
C ALA A 109 -10.75 19.74 -2.18
N THR A 110 -12.06 19.91 -1.99
CA THR A 110 -12.90 18.82 -1.53
C THR A 110 -12.65 17.66 -2.50
N PRO A 111 -12.36 16.44 -2.01
CA PRO A 111 -12.24 15.25 -2.87
C PRO A 111 -13.51 14.94 -3.68
N ALA A 112 -14.51 15.80 -3.64
CA ALA A 112 -15.90 15.56 -3.96
C ALA A 112 -16.44 16.70 -4.83
N ALA A 113 -16.21 16.57 -6.13
CA ALA A 113 -17.37 16.37 -6.97
C ALA A 113 -17.28 14.89 -7.42
N ASN A 114 -18.39 14.17 -7.30
CA ASN A 114 -18.52 12.73 -7.51
C ASN A 114 -18.26 12.28 -8.97
N PHE A 115 -17.22 12.78 -9.62
CA PHE A 115 -16.88 12.43 -11.00
C PHE A 115 -16.36 10.98 -11.13
N GLY A 116 -16.34 10.20 -10.05
CA GLY A 116 -16.18 8.75 -10.10
C GLY A 116 -15.04 8.32 -9.20
N ARG A 117 -15.34 7.42 -8.27
CA ARG A 117 -14.29 6.67 -7.60
C ARG A 117 -13.55 5.90 -8.69
N PRO A 118 -12.20 5.95 -8.73
CA PRO A 118 -11.48 5.19 -9.72
C PRO A 118 -11.70 3.69 -9.51
N VAL A 119 -11.50 2.92 -10.56
CA VAL A 119 -11.72 1.47 -10.56
C VAL A 119 -10.52 0.75 -11.15
N GLY A 120 -10.18 -0.40 -10.56
CA GLY A 120 -9.20 -1.32 -11.10
C GLY A 120 -9.88 -2.43 -11.90
N ILE A 121 -9.35 -2.75 -13.08
CA ILE A 121 -9.75 -3.91 -13.89
C ILE A 121 -8.46 -4.54 -14.44
N GLU A 122 -8.23 -5.80 -14.11
CA GLU A 122 -6.98 -6.51 -14.44
C GLU A 122 -5.74 -5.72 -13.96
N ASP A 123 -4.87 -5.30 -14.89
CA ASP A 123 -3.67 -4.50 -14.64
C ASP A 123 -3.89 -3.00 -14.85
N ASN A 124 -5.13 -2.57 -15.12
CA ASN A 124 -5.47 -1.20 -15.49
C ASN A 124 -6.23 -0.48 -14.38
N PHE A 125 -5.82 0.75 -14.12
CA PHE A 125 -6.46 1.71 -13.24
C PHE A 125 -7.19 2.77 -14.08
N PHE A 126 -8.51 2.82 -13.96
CA PHE A 126 -9.36 3.78 -14.66
C PHE A 126 -9.82 4.89 -13.73
N TYR A 127 -9.68 6.13 -14.18
CA TYR A 127 -9.97 7.31 -13.38
C TYR A 127 -10.36 8.50 -14.26
N ILE A 128 -10.97 9.52 -13.65
CA ILE A 128 -11.29 10.77 -14.33
C ILE A 128 -10.19 11.79 -14.06
N ASN A 129 -9.72 12.44 -15.12
CA ASN A 129 -8.68 13.46 -15.02
C ASN A 129 -8.87 14.57 -16.06
N ASP A 130 -8.33 15.74 -15.73
CA ASP A 130 -8.26 16.91 -16.59
C ASP A 130 -6.79 17.23 -16.87
N ASP A 131 -6.42 17.37 -18.14
CA ASP A 131 -5.09 17.77 -18.59
C ASP A 131 -4.96 19.27 -18.89
N GLY A 132 -6.02 20.04 -18.60
CA GLY A 132 -6.16 21.46 -18.88
C GLY A 132 -6.49 21.79 -20.35
N ASN A 133 -6.52 20.81 -21.26
CA ASN A 133 -6.78 21.01 -22.69
C ASN A 133 -8.11 20.39 -23.12
N THR A 134 -8.42 19.18 -22.63
CA THR A 134 -9.61 18.39 -23.01
C THR A 134 -10.68 18.35 -21.92
N GLY A 135 -10.46 19.05 -20.80
CA GLY A 135 -11.36 18.97 -19.65
C GLY A 135 -11.36 17.59 -18.99
N LEU A 136 -12.38 17.30 -18.18
CA LEU A 136 -12.51 16.03 -17.45
C LEU A 136 -12.88 14.87 -18.39
N GLU A 137 -11.92 13.98 -18.61
CA GLU A 137 -12.07 12.79 -19.48
C GLU A 137 -11.76 11.49 -18.75
N LEU A 138 -12.03 10.35 -19.40
CA LEU A 138 -11.65 9.02 -18.91
C LEU A 138 -10.17 8.73 -19.23
N TRP A 139 -9.41 8.36 -18.20
CA TRP A 139 -8.01 8.00 -18.30
C TRP A 139 -7.77 6.57 -17.82
N VAL A 140 -6.73 5.94 -18.37
CA VAL A 140 -6.23 4.63 -17.97
C VAL A 140 -4.76 4.73 -17.61
N SER A 141 -4.34 4.01 -16.58
CA SER A 141 -2.93 3.83 -16.21
C SER A 141 -2.66 2.37 -15.86
N ASN A 142 -1.54 1.83 -16.33
CA ASN A 142 -0.98 0.57 -15.83
C ASN A 142 0.11 0.80 -14.75
N GLY A 143 0.26 2.03 -14.28
CA GLY A 143 1.24 2.42 -13.27
C GLY A 143 2.58 2.89 -13.83
N SER A 144 2.76 2.93 -15.15
CA SER A 144 3.92 3.57 -15.79
C SER A 144 3.54 4.87 -16.52
N PRO A 145 4.48 5.79 -16.76
CA PRO A 145 4.20 6.99 -17.53
C PRO A 145 3.79 6.68 -18.99
N THR A 146 4.36 5.64 -19.60
CA THR A 146 4.04 5.27 -20.99
C THR A 146 2.72 4.50 -21.13
N GLY A 147 2.27 3.83 -20.07
CA GLY A 147 0.97 3.18 -20.01
C GLY A 147 -0.10 4.04 -19.36
N THR A 148 0.15 5.35 -19.20
CA THR A 148 -0.85 6.31 -18.74
C THR A 148 -1.28 7.19 -19.90
N MET A 149 -2.57 7.14 -20.21
CA MET A 149 -3.13 7.85 -21.35
C MET A 149 -4.63 8.12 -21.17
N MET A 150 -5.11 9.17 -21.83
CA MET A 150 -6.54 9.37 -22.03
C MET A 150 -7.07 8.21 -22.89
N VAL A 151 -8.21 7.64 -22.51
CA VAL A 151 -8.85 6.55 -23.26
C VAL A 151 -9.34 7.08 -24.60
N GLU A 152 -10.08 8.19 -24.55
CA GLU A 152 -10.58 8.93 -25.71
C GLU A 152 -10.94 10.35 -25.26
N ASP A 153 -10.77 11.33 -26.15
CA ASP A 153 -11.37 12.66 -26.00
C ASP A 153 -12.83 12.54 -26.41
N ILE A 154 -13.69 12.18 -25.45
CA ILE A 154 -15.10 11.83 -25.72
C ILE A 154 -15.90 13.09 -26.06
N GLU A 155 -15.64 14.20 -25.36
CA GLU A 155 -16.22 15.51 -25.67
C GLU A 155 -15.12 16.51 -26.04
N PRO A 156 -14.82 16.67 -27.35
CA PRO A 156 -13.75 17.54 -27.79
C PRO A 156 -13.86 18.99 -27.30
N GLY A 157 -12.78 19.47 -26.69
CA GLY A 157 -12.65 20.83 -26.17
C GLY A 157 -12.52 20.87 -24.66
N THR A 158 -12.49 22.06 -24.07
CA THR A 158 -12.14 22.24 -22.65
C THR A 158 -13.26 21.89 -21.67
N GLN A 159 -14.43 21.44 -22.15
CA GLN A 159 -15.57 21.10 -21.28
C GLN A 159 -15.41 19.72 -20.65
N GLY A 160 -14.90 18.76 -21.43
CA GLY A 160 -14.77 17.36 -21.05
C GLY A 160 -16.11 16.63 -20.88
N SER A 161 -16.09 15.31 -21.10
CA SER A 161 -17.27 14.45 -21.06
C SER A 161 -17.84 14.18 -19.67
N GLN A 162 -17.11 14.57 -18.61
CA GLN A 162 -17.48 14.40 -17.19
C GLN A 162 -18.05 13.01 -16.87
N PRO A 163 -17.37 11.90 -17.21
CA PRO A 163 -17.87 10.58 -16.86
C PRO A 163 -17.99 10.47 -15.34
N GLY A 164 -18.93 9.67 -14.86
CA GLY A 164 -19.22 9.54 -13.43
C GLY A 164 -19.58 8.11 -13.05
N SER A 165 -19.45 7.78 -11.77
CA SER A 165 -19.82 6.45 -11.22
C SER A 165 -19.19 5.27 -11.99
N LEU A 166 -17.89 5.37 -12.27
CA LEU A 166 -17.13 4.27 -12.88
C LEU A 166 -17.40 2.97 -12.13
N THR A 167 -17.76 1.94 -12.90
CA THR A 167 -18.14 0.63 -12.36
C THR A 167 -17.38 -0.43 -13.13
N ALA A 168 -16.57 -1.22 -12.41
CA ALA A 168 -15.96 -2.41 -12.98
C ALA A 168 -17.05 -3.47 -13.22
N LEU A 169 -17.13 -3.99 -14.44
CA LEU A 169 -17.96 -5.14 -14.78
C LEU A 169 -17.08 -6.39 -14.80
N ASN A 170 -17.43 -7.37 -13.96
CA ASN A 170 -16.73 -8.64 -13.80
C ASN A 170 -17.49 -9.79 -14.48
#